data_AF-A0A2L2YZL6-F1
#
_entry.id   AF-A0A2L2YZL6-F1
#
_cell.length_a   1.000
_cell.length_b   1.000
_cell.length_c   1.000
_cell.angle_alpha   90.00
_cell.angle_beta   90.00
_cell.angle_gamma   90.00
#
_symmetry.space_group_name_H-M   'P 1'
#
loop_
_entity.id
_entity.type
_entity.pdbx_description
1 polymer ?
#
loop_
_entity_poly.entity_id
_entity_poly.type
_entity_poly.pdbx_seq_one_letter_code
_entity_poly.pdbx_strand_id
1 'polypeptide(L)'
;GDAKSKPNFLSEKSLDSAIKHIVRRFPNIDTRGNSNQLNAVFTIRQEIIKSLSLYYYTFVDLLDFKDHVCELLTTMDACQLTLDITTCFDLNKSYL
;
A
#
# COMPACT_ATOMS: atom_id res chain seq x y z
N GLY A 1 -12.27 1.14 -10.19
CA GLY A 1 -11.52 0.05 -10.85
C GLY A 1 -12.50 -0.82 -11.61
N ASP A 2 -12.10 -1.36 -12.76
CA ASP A 2 -12.90 -2.29 -13.55
C ASP A 2 -13.27 -3.53 -12.71
N ALA A 3 -14.54 -3.92 -12.72
CA ALA A 3 -15.02 -5.08 -11.98
C ALA A 3 -14.42 -6.39 -12.52
N LYS A 4 -13.99 -6.42 -13.79
CA LYS A 4 -13.37 -7.61 -14.40
C LYS A 4 -11.91 -7.82 -14.03
N SER A 5 -11.20 -6.79 -13.57
CA SER A 5 -9.79 -6.92 -13.15
C SER A 5 -9.62 -7.19 -11.65
N LYS A 6 -10.72 -7.11 -10.89
CA LYS A 6 -10.75 -7.41 -9.46
C LYS A 6 -10.78 -8.93 -9.24
N PRO A 7 -9.93 -9.49 -8.36
CA PRO A 7 -10.02 -10.91 -8.01
C PRO A 7 -11.41 -11.29 -7.51
N ASN A 8 -11.96 -12.39 -8.03
CA ASN A 8 -13.36 -12.80 -7.83
C ASN A 8 -13.75 -12.93 -6.35
N PHE A 9 -12.84 -13.43 -5.50
CA PHE A 9 -13.08 -13.60 -4.07
C PHE A 9 -13.39 -12.27 -3.34
N LEU A 10 -12.99 -11.11 -3.87
CA LEU A 10 -13.35 -9.82 -3.29
C LEU A 10 -14.80 -9.40 -3.58
N SER A 11 -15.55 -10.20 -4.33
CA SER A 11 -16.97 -9.99 -4.65
C SER A 11 -17.85 -11.12 -4.10
N GLU A 12 -17.25 -12.12 -3.45
CA GLU A 12 -17.98 -13.25 -2.89
C GLU A 12 -18.68 -12.91 -1.57
N LYS A 13 -19.96 -13.28 -1.48
CA LYS A 13 -20.77 -13.06 -0.26
C LYS A 13 -20.22 -13.80 0.97
N SER A 14 -19.53 -14.93 0.76
CA SER A 14 -18.87 -15.72 1.82
C SER A 14 -17.78 -14.93 2.55
N LEU A 15 -17.17 -13.95 1.88
CA LEU A 15 -16.02 -13.19 2.39
C LEU A 15 -16.39 -11.77 2.84
N ASP A 16 -17.62 -11.30 2.56
CA ASP A 16 -18.06 -9.94 2.90
C ASP A 16 -17.95 -9.64 4.42
N SER A 17 -18.32 -10.59 5.27
CA SER A 17 -18.17 -10.44 6.72
C SER A 17 -16.70 -10.32 7.14
N ALA A 18 -15.81 -11.10 6.53
CA ALA A 18 -14.37 -11.08 6.81
C ALA A 18 -13.75 -9.74 6.37
N ILE A 19 -14.10 -9.29 5.17
CA ILE A 19 -13.62 -8.03 4.60
C ILE A 19 -14.06 -6.85 5.49
N LYS A 20 -15.35 -6.78 5.86
CA LYS A 20 -15.86 -5.76 6.77
C LYS A 20 -15.14 -5.77 8.12
N HIS A 21 -14.86 -6.96 8.66
CA HIS A 21 -14.12 -7.10 9.91
C HIS A 21 -12.70 -6.51 9.81
N ILE A 22 -11.95 -6.89 8.78
CA ILE A 22 -10.57 -6.44 8.55
C ILE A 22 -10.54 -4.92 8.32
N VAL A 23 -11.40 -4.40 7.44
CA VAL A 23 -11.45 -2.96 7.13
C VAL A 23 -11.76 -2.12 8.37
N ARG A 24 -12.68 -2.56 9.24
CA ARG A 24 -13.01 -1.83 10.47
C ARG A 24 -11.86 -1.77 11.47
N ARG A 25 -10.94 -2.75 11.43
CA ARG A 25 -9.82 -2.89 12.36
C ARG A 25 -8.54 -2.27 11.82
N PHE A 26 -8.41 -2.13 10.51
CA PHE A 26 -7.22 -1.61 9.84
C PHE A 26 -6.76 -0.28 10.47
N PRO A 27 -5.47 -0.11 10.78
CA PRO A 27 -4.33 -1.00 10.48
C PRO A 27 -4.05 -2.09 11.53
N ASN A 28 -4.86 -2.19 12.59
CA ASN A 28 -4.64 -3.15 13.67
C ASN A 28 -4.91 -4.59 13.19
N ILE A 29 -3.92 -5.47 13.34
CA ILE A 29 -4.02 -6.88 12.97
C ILE A 29 -4.42 -7.69 14.20
N ASP A 30 -5.54 -8.42 14.12
CA ASP A 30 -5.94 -9.39 15.15
C ASP A 30 -5.47 -10.79 14.75
N THR A 31 -4.27 -11.17 15.22
CA THR A 31 -3.68 -12.50 14.97
C THR A 31 -4.09 -13.53 16.04
N ARG A 32 -4.76 -13.12 17.11
CA ARG A 32 -5.03 -13.95 18.29
C ARG A 32 -6.45 -14.50 18.34
N GLY A 33 -7.35 -14.00 17.52
CA GLY A 33 -8.73 -14.45 17.46
C GLY A 33 -8.92 -15.64 16.53
N ASN A 34 -9.32 -16.78 17.09
CA ASN A 34 -10.06 -17.84 16.41
C ASN A 34 -11.44 -17.28 16.01
N SER A 35 -11.43 -16.26 15.14
CA SER A 35 -12.61 -15.50 14.79
C SER A 35 -13.34 -16.28 13.71
N ASN A 36 -14.54 -16.75 14.04
CA ASN A 36 -15.40 -17.46 13.09
C ASN A 36 -15.62 -16.65 11.79
N GLN A 37 -15.44 -15.32 11.84
CA GLN A 37 -15.52 -14.40 10.71
C GLN A 37 -14.36 -14.53 9.71
N LEU A 38 -13.19 -15.04 10.12
CA LEU A 38 -12.02 -15.21 9.25
C LEU A 38 -11.85 -16.65 8.74
N ASN A 39 -12.68 -17.60 9.16
CA ASN A 39 -12.59 -19.00 8.72
C ASN A 39 -12.60 -19.16 7.20
N ALA A 40 -13.47 -18.42 6.49
CA ALA A 40 -13.53 -18.46 5.03
C ALA A 40 -12.24 -17.94 4.36
N VAL A 41 -11.54 -16.99 4.98
CA VAL A 41 -10.26 -16.46 4.50
C VAL A 41 -9.16 -17.51 4.62
N PHE A 42 -9.16 -18.28 5.73
CA PHE A 42 -8.16 -19.34 5.93
C PHE A 42 -8.27 -20.45 4.88
N THR A 43 -9.48 -20.81 4.46
CA THR A 43 -9.72 -21.83 3.43
C THR A 43 -9.06 -21.49 2.09
N ILE A 44 -9.08 -20.21 1.68
CA ILE A 44 -8.55 -19.76 0.39
C ILE A 44 -7.27 -18.91 0.51
N ARG A 45 -6.60 -18.96 1.67
CA ARG A 45 -5.47 -18.07 2.00
C ARG A 45 -4.37 -18.05 0.92
N GLN A 46 -4.02 -19.23 0.40
CA GLN A 46 -2.95 -19.33 -0.61
C GLN A 46 -3.32 -18.63 -1.92
N GLU A 47 -4.60 -18.72 -2.32
CA GLU A 47 -5.09 -18.04 -3.52
C GLU A 47 -5.15 -16.52 -3.32
N ILE A 48 -5.57 -16.06 -2.14
CA ILE A 48 -5.55 -14.63 -1.78
C ILE A 48 -4.12 -14.10 -1.87
N ILE A 49 -3.16 -14.78 -1.24
CA ILE A 49 -1.74 -14.37 -1.26
C ILE A 49 -1.27 -14.27 -2.71
N LYS A 50 -1.47 -15.32 -3.51
CA LYS A 50 -1.04 -15.33 -4.91
C LYS A 50 -1.66 -14.19 -5.72
N SER A 51 -2.97 -14.00 -5.59
CA SER A 51 -3.74 -13.05 -6.41
C SER A 51 -3.52 -11.59 -6.00
N LEU A 52 -3.27 -11.32 -4.72
CA LEU A 52 -3.05 -9.97 -4.20
C LEU A 52 -1.58 -9.56 -4.08
N SER A 53 -0.63 -10.49 -4.23
CA SER A 53 0.80 -10.22 -4.06
C SER A 53 1.26 -9.00 -4.86
N LEU A 54 0.90 -8.92 -6.14
CA LEU A 54 1.32 -7.79 -6.99
C LEU A 54 0.82 -6.45 -6.44
N TYR A 55 -0.48 -6.36 -6.13
CA TYR A 55 -1.07 -5.15 -5.53
C TYR A 55 -0.40 -4.79 -4.21
N TYR A 56 -0.15 -5.79 -3.35
CA TYR A 56 0.51 -5.58 -2.06
C TYR A 56 1.93 -5.03 -2.23
N TYR A 57 2.74 -5.66 -3.08
CA TYR A 57 4.12 -5.21 -3.33
C TYR A 57 4.16 -3.84 -4.00
N THR A 58 3.22 -3.52 -4.90
CA THR A 58 3.12 -2.15 -5.44
C THR A 58 2.88 -1.11 -4.34
N PHE A 59 2.06 -1.39 -3.33
CA PHE A 59 1.90 -0.46 -2.21
C PHE A 59 3.15 -0.38 -1.33
N VAL A 60 3.89 -1.48 -1.15
CA VAL A 60 5.18 -1.48 -0.46
C VAL A 60 6.17 -0.59 -1.22
N ASP A 61 6.34 -0.79 -2.52
CA ASP A 61 7.24 0.00 -3.37
C ASP A 61 6.89 1.50 -3.33
N LEU A 62 5.58 1.84 -3.30
CA LEU A 62 5.13 3.23 -3.18
C LEU A 62 5.46 3.85 -1.83
N LEU A 63 5.35 3.07 -0.74
CA LEU A 63 5.71 3.55 0.60
C LEU A 63 7.23 3.75 0.70
N ASP A 64 8.01 2.80 0.21
CA ASP A 64 9.47 2.90 0.16
C ASP A 64 9.89 4.12 -0.67
N PHE A 65 9.32 4.32 -1.87
CA PHE A 65 9.59 5.49 -2.70
C PHE A 65 9.28 6.79 -1.95
N LYS A 66 8.11 6.87 -1.29
CA LYS A 66 7.70 8.03 -0.53
C LYS A 66 8.64 8.29 0.66
N ASP A 67 9.15 7.27 1.33
CA ASP A 67 10.12 7.44 2.42
C ASP A 67 11.46 7.96 1.90
N HIS A 68 11.97 7.45 0.77
CA HIS A 68 13.19 7.98 0.13
C HIS A 68 13.03 9.44 -0.32
N VAL A 69 11.87 9.81 -0.88
CA VAL A 69 11.58 11.20 -1.26
C VAL A 69 11.54 12.09 -0.02
N CYS A 70 10.86 11.67 1.05
CA CYS A 70 10.81 12.43 2.30
C CYS A 70 12.20 12.63 2.92
N GLU A 71 13.05 11.59 2.92
CA GLU A 71 14.43 11.68 3.41
C GLU A 71 15.28 12.66 2.60
N LEU A 72 15.19 12.60 1.27
CA LEU A 72 15.89 13.51 0.38
C LEU A 72 15.46 14.96 0.64
N LEU A 73 14.16 15.23 0.67
CA LEU A 73 13.62 16.57 0.91
C LEU A 73 14.03 17.11 2.29
N THR A 74 14.01 16.25 3.32
CA THR A 74 14.47 16.61 4.68
C THR A 74 15.95 16.98 4.69
N THR A 75 16.79 16.25 3.93
CA THR A 75 18.22 16.53 3.81
C THR A 75 18.46 17.85 3.06
N MET A 76 17.73 18.09 1.97
CA MET A 76 17.82 19.34 1.20
C MET A 76 17.46 20.56 2.05
N ASP A 77 16.40 20.45 2.87
CA ASP A 77 15.97 21.49 3.81
C ASP A 77 17.04 21.74 4.89
N ALA A 78 17.59 20.68 5.49
CA ALA A 78 18.67 20.79 6.46
C ALA A 78 19.95 21.43 5.89
N CYS A 79 20.22 21.22 4.60
CA CYS A 79 21.33 21.86 3.88
C CYS A 79 21.03 23.28 3.40
N GLN A 80 19.81 23.79 3.58
CA GLN A 80 19.38 25.12 3.11
C GLN A 80 19.69 25.36 1.62
N LEU A 81 19.46 24.34 0.78
CA LEU A 81 19.78 24.43 -0.65
C LEU A 81 18.98 25.56 -1.32
N THR A 82 19.68 26.43 -2.05
CA THR A 82 19.05 27.46 -2.88
C THR A 82 18.79 26.89 -4.26
N LEU A 83 17.52 26.70 -4.61
CA LEU A 83 17.09 26.24 -5.92
C LEU A 83 16.81 27.46 -6.82
N ASP A 84 17.78 27.78 -7.68
CA ASP A 84 17.65 28.81 -8.70
C ASP A 84 17.84 28.19 -10.09
N ILE A 85 16.80 28.28 -10.91
CA ILE A 85 16.75 27.71 -12.27
C ILE A 85 17.84 28.27 -13.19
N THR A 86 18.34 29.48 -12.94
CA THR A 86 19.36 30.14 -13.75
C THR A 86 20.78 29.66 -13.45
N THR A 87 21.01 29.13 -12.24
CA THR A 87 22.33 28.68 -11.79
C THR A 87 22.42 27.16 -11.64
N CYS A 88 21.29 26.48 -11.42
CA CYS A 88 21.23 25.04 -11.22
C CYS A 88 19.98 24.43 -11.88
N PHE A 89 19.88 24.57 -13.21
CA PHE A 89 18.72 24.15 -14.01
C PHE A 89 18.37 22.66 -13.81
N ASP A 90 19.34 21.75 -13.91
CA ASP A 90 19.08 20.31 -13.83
C ASP A 90 18.57 19.89 -12.44
N LEU A 91 19.13 20.47 -11.37
CA LEU A 91 18.67 20.18 -10.00
C LEU A 91 17.26 20.71 -9.76
N ASN A 92 16.96 21.93 -10.24
CA ASN A 92 15.62 22.51 -10.16
C ASN A 92 14.61 21.64 -10.94
N LYS A 93 14.99 21.18 -12.13
CA LYS A 93 14.14 20.34 -12.98
C LYS A 93 13.88 18.96 -12.36
N SER A 94 14.86 18.34 -11.71
CA SER A 94 14.67 17.03 -11.06
C SER A 94 13.93 17.11 -9.73
N TYR A 95 13.91 18.28 -9.10
CA TYR A 95 13.18 18.53 -7.86
C TYR A 95 11.67 18.74 -8.07
N LEU A 96 11.29 19.43 -9.16
CA LEU A 96 9.90 19.77 -9.52
C LEU A 96 9.23 18.72 -10.39
#